data_AF-A0A349DD89-F1
#
_entry.id   AF-A0A349DD89-F1
#
_cell.length_a   1.000
_cell.length_b   1.000
_cell.length_c   1.000
_cell.angle_alpha   90.00
_cell.angle_beta   90.00
_cell.angle_gamma   90.00
#
_symmetry.space_group_name_H-M   'P 1'
#
loop_
_entity.id
_entity.type
_entity.pdbx_description
1 polymer ?
#
loop_
_entity_poly.entity_id
_entity_poly.type
_entity_poly.pdbx_seq_one_letter_code
_entity_poly.pdbx_strand_id
1 'polypeptide(L)'
;AAVVGNHEFYTTNYSSHYNNPNRNTDVPFRDPAGNGYYFLYNDILFIVLDSNVVVPSTHRKIIKAACEAYPNAKWKVVSMHHSPYDANAAKYFTSKITRATITPFFDEFGIDLCLSGHDHYYSRSYIVKNNKVTDDVLHNNTYTDPKGTLYVSANSSSGSNYNGIDTENVGPECDVWFQSDTPCYSIMDVKDGKLTVTTYETGNNDVVDTISIVKK
;
A
#
# COMPACT_ATOMS: atom_id res chain seq x y z
N ALA A 1 -10.33 -5.52 -1.92
CA ALA A 1 -9.78 -6.50 -0.95
C ALA A 1 -9.87 -5.86 0.43
N ALA A 2 -10.27 -6.59 1.48
CA ALA A 2 -10.31 -6.04 2.84
C ALA A 2 -8.95 -6.24 3.52
N VAL A 3 -8.42 -5.23 4.20
CA VAL A 3 -7.14 -5.30 4.94
C VAL A 3 -7.44 -5.22 6.44
N VAL A 4 -6.70 -5.97 7.26
CA VAL A 4 -6.80 -5.88 8.73
C VAL A 4 -6.10 -4.61 9.20
N GLY A 5 -6.85 -3.68 9.80
CA GLY A 5 -6.30 -2.50 10.45
C GLY A 5 -6.15 -2.65 11.96
N ASN A 6 -5.60 -1.62 12.60
CA ASN A 6 -5.44 -1.59 14.06
C ASN A 6 -6.78 -1.59 14.83
N HIS A 7 -7.89 -1.25 14.15
CA HIS A 7 -9.24 -1.31 14.71
C HIS A 7 -9.87 -2.72 14.62
N GLU A 8 -9.38 -3.57 13.72
CA GLU A 8 -9.85 -4.95 13.57
C GLU A 8 -9.01 -5.93 14.40
N PHE A 9 -7.71 -5.65 14.50
CA PHE A 9 -6.67 -6.52 15.06
C PHE A 9 -7.00 -7.20 16.40
N TYR A 10 -7.70 -6.50 17.29
CA TYR A 10 -7.94 -6.99 18.66
C TYR A 10 -9.13 -7.97 18.77
N THR A 11 -9.86 -8.23 17.70
CA THR A 11 -11.12 -9.02 17.76
C THR A 11 -11.26 -10.00 16.61
N THR A 12 -12.13 -11.00 16.76
CA THR A 12 -12.47 -11.94 15.69
C THR A 12 -13.50 -11.38 14.70
N ASN A 13 -13.88 -10.10 14.80
CA ASN A 13 -14.92 -9.53 13.95
C ASN A 13 -14.53 -9.62 12.47
N TYR A 14 -13.29 -9.28 12.12
CA TYR A 14 -12.83 -9.41 10.74
C TYR A 14 -12.91 -10.86 10.26
N SER A 15 -12.27 -11.80 10.96
CA SER A 15 -12.22 -13.22 10.56
C SER A 15 -13.59 -13.88 10.50
N SER A 16 -14.59 -13.36 11.23
CA SER A 16 -15.96 -13.85 11.22
C SER A 16 -16.80 -13.36 10.04
N HIS A 17 -16.41 -12.26 9.39
CA HIS A 17 -17.17 -11.63 8.29
C HIS A 17 -16.48 -11.73 6.93
N TYR A 18 -15.18 -12.01 6.89
CA TYR A 18 -14.41 -12.11 5.65
C TYR A 18 -13.89 -13.53 5.40
N ASN A 19 -14.20 -14.07 4.21
CA ASN A 19 -13.67 -15.36 3.76
C ASN A 19 -12.59 -15.14 2.69
N ASN A 20 -11.36 -14.87 3.13
CA ASN A 20 -10.25 -14.56 2.23
C ASN A 20 -9.66 -15.83 1.57
N PRO A 21 -9.30 -15.79 0.27
CA PRO A 21 -8.63 -16.88 -0.43
C PRO A 21 -7.14 -16.96 -0.06
N ASN A 22 -6.50 -18.13 -0.22
CA ASN A 22 -5.03 -18.28 -0.06
C ASN A 22 -4.44 -17.63 1.22
N ARG A 23 -5.14 -17.75 2.35
CA ARG A 23 -4.71 -17.21 3.65
C ARG A 23 -3.40 -17.84 4.10
N ASN A 24 -2.53 -17.03 4.70
CA ASN A 24 -1.34 -17.53 5.37
C ASN A 24 -1.70 -18.08 6.76
N THR A 25 -1.90 -19.39 6.87
CA THR A 25 -2.32 -20.04 8.12
C THR A 25 -1.15 -20.55 8.97
N ASP A 26 0.05 -20.64 8.39
CA ASP A 26 1.24 -21.19 9.05
C ASP A 26 2.19 -20.05 9.42
N VAL A 27 1.87 -19.45 10.58
CA VAL A 27 2.48 -18.25 11.15
C VAL A 27 2.81 -18.49 12.63
N PRO A 28 3.89 -17.88 13.16
CA PRO A 28 4.29 -18.06 14.55
C PRO A 28 3.37 -17.33 15.55
N PHE A 29 2.67 -16.29 15.09
CA PHE A 29 1.69 -15.55 15.87
C PHE A 29 0.38 -15.48 15.09
N ARG A 30 -0.73 -15.84 15.74
CA ARG A 30 -2.07 -15.77 15.17
C ARG A 30 -2.85 -14.72 15.94
N ASP A 31 -3.03 -13.56 15.34
CA ASP A 31 -3.94 -12.55 15.87
C ASP A 31 -5.41 -12.97 15.63
N PRO A 32 -6.37 -12.42 16.40
CA PRO A 32 -7.79 -12.73 16.26
C PRO A 32 -8.41 -12.33 14.90
N ALA A 33 -7.92 -11.26 14.28
CA ALA A 33 -8.49 -10.73 13.04
C ALA A 33 -8.08 -11.58 11.83
N GLY A 34 -6.89 -12.17 11.86
CA GLY A 34 -6.39 -13.10 10.87
C GLY A 34 -5.19 -12.55 10.10
N ASN A 35 -4.66 -13.40 9.22
CA ASN A 35 -3.38 -13.17 8.58
C ASN A 35 -3.52 -12.68 7.14
N GLY A 36 -2.38 -12.28 6.56
CA GLY A 36 -2.28 -11.92 5.16
C GLY A 36 -2.79 -13.00 4.20
N TYR A 37 -3.14 -12.58 2.99
CA TYR A 37 -3.68 -13.43 1.93
C TYR A 37 -3.34 -12.88 0.54
N TYR A 38 -3.66 -13.61 -0.53
CA TYR A 38 -3.42 -13.13 -1.89
C TYR A 38 -4.42 -13.70 -2.90
N PHE A 39 -4.60 -13.01 -4.01
CA PHE A 39 -5.44 -13.46 -5.12
C PHE A 39 -5.01 -12.77 -6.42
N LEU A 40 -5.35 -13.39 -7.54
CA LEU A 40 -5.20 -12.81 -8.87
C LEU A 40 -6.55 -12.29 -9.36
N TYR A 41 -6.57 -11.09 -9.94
CA TYR A 41 -7.74 -10.54 -10.61
C TYR A 41 -7.29 -9.75 -11.84
N ASN A 42 -7.73 -10.15 -13.04
CA ASN A 42 -7.40 -9.51 -14.32
C ASN A 42 -5.90 -9.19 -14.49
N ASP A 43 -5.04 -10.20 -14.32
CA ASP A 43 -3.57 -10.11 -14.39
C ASP A 43 -2.89 -9.20 -13.35
N ILE A 44 -3.64 -8.79 -12.31
CA ILE A 44 -3.12 -8.07 -11.15
C ILE A 44 -3.08 -9.04 -9.97
N LEU A 45 -1.88 -9.31 -9.47
CA LEU A 45 -1.66 -10.06 -8.24
C LEU A 45 -1.78 -9.11 -7.06
N PHE A 46 -2.83 -9.29 -6.26
CA PHE A 46 -3.01 -8.58 -5.00
C PHE A 46 -2.45 -9.42 -3.86
N ILE A 47 -1.56 -8.81 -3.07
CA ILE A 47 -0.94 -9.40 -1.88
C ILE A 47 -1.34 -8.53 -0.69
N VAL A 48 -2.20 -9.06 0.17
CA VAL A 48 -2.72 -8.34 1.32
C VAL A 48 -1.96 -8.77 2.56
N LEU A 49 -1.30 -7.81 3.21
CA LEU A 49 -0.43 -8.04 4.36
C LEU A 49 -1.11 -7.54 5.64
N ASP A 50 -0.96 -8.29 6.73
CA ASP A 50 -1.27 -7.78 8.06
C ASP A 50 -0.06 -7.01 8.61
N SER A 51 -0.19 -5.69 8.65
CA SER A 51 0.85 -4.79 9.14
C SER A 51 0.75 -4.49 10.64
N ASN A 52 -0.15 -5.13 11.39
CA ASN A 52 -0.20 -4.99 12.85
C ASN A 52 0.88 -5.83 13.53
N VAL A 53 1.25 -6.97 12.93
CA VAL A 53 2.26 -7.89 13.47
C VAL A 53 3.42 -8.02 12.48
N VAL A 54 4.47 -7.23 12.69
CA VAL A 54 5.62 -7.21 11.78
C VAL A 54 6.56 -8.38 12.06
N VAL A 55 6.32 -9.49 11.36
CA VAL A 55 7.19 -10.70 11.38
C VAL A 55 7.80 -10.91 9.99
N PRO A 56 9.11 -10.63 9.80
CA PRO A 56 9.74 -10.61 8.47
C PRO A 56 9.61 -11.94 7.72
N SER A 57 9.82 -13.07 8.41
CA SER A 57 9.73 -14.41 7.82
C SER A 57 8.33 -14.73 7.30
N THR A 58 7.29 -14.33 8.04
CA THR A 58 5.88 -14.48 7.68
C THR A 58 5.52 -13.66 6.44
N HIS A 59 5.99 -12.41 6.39
CA HIS A 59 5.75 -11.50 5.27
C HIS A 59 6.47 -11.99 4.01
N ARG A 60 7.74 -12.37 4.12
CA ARG A 60 8.47 -12.92 2.97
C ARG A 60 7.81 -14.19 2.43
N LYS A 61 7.38 -15.09 3.33
CA LYS A 61 6.74 -16.36 2.95
C LYS A 61 5.49 -16.15 2.11
N ILE A 62 4.59 -15.24 2.51
CA ILE A 62 3.36 -15.00 1.76
C ILE A 62 3.61 -14.27 0.44
N ILE A 63 4.50 -13.26 0.41
CA ILE A 63 4.84 -12.55 -0.84
C ILE A 63 5.47 -13.52 -1.84
N LYS A 64 6.39 -14.38 -1.36
CA LYS A 64 7.00 -15.43 -2.16
C LYS A 64 5.95 -16.40 -2.70
N ALA A 65 5.09 -16.93 -1.84
CA ALA A 65 4.04 -17.87 -2.24
C ALA A 65 3.09 -17.27 -3.29
N ALA A 66 2.70 -16.00 -3.13
CA ALA A 66 1.86 -15.30 -4.10
C ALA A 66 2.55 -15.17 -5.47
N CYS A 67 3.82 -14.77 -5.49
CA CYS A 67 4.60 -14.65 -6.72
C CYS A 67 4.86 -16.00 -7.40
N GLU A 68 5.07 -17.07 -6.63
CA GLU A 68 5.24 -18.43 -7.16
C GLU A 68 3.93 -19.03 -7.70
N ALA A 69 2.79 -18.70 -7.07
CA ALA A 69 1.47 -19.13 -7.53
C ALA A 69 1.05 -18.44 -8.84
N TYR A 70 1.46 -17.19 -9.04
CA TYR A 70 1.09 -16.37 -10.19
C TYR A 70 2.32 -15.69 -10.83
N PRO A 71 3.27 -16.47 -11.39
CA PRO A 71 4.53 -15.93 -11.91
C PRO A 71 4.36 -15.02 -13.12
N ASN A 72 3.24 -15.14 -13.83
CA ASN A 72 2.92 -14.37 -15.04
C ASN A 72 2.04 -13.14 -14.76
N ALA A 73 1.75 -12.81 -13.49
CA ALA A 73 0.98 -11.61 -13.17
C ALA A 73 1.70 -10.36 -13.69
N LYS A 74 0.98 -9.54 -14.46
CA LYS A 74 1.55 -8.33 -15.08
C LYS A 74 1.81 -7.24 -14.05
N TRP A 75 0.92 -7.13 -13.07
CA TRP A 75 1.01 -6.16 -11.98
C TRP A 75 1.03 -6.88 -10.64
N LYS A 76 1.84 -6.37 -9.70
CA LYS A 76 1.89 -6.84 -8.32
C LYS A 76 1.58 -5.66 -7.40
N VAL A 77 0.47 -5.77 -6.70
CA VAL A 77 -0.04 -4.74 -5.80
C VAL A 77 -0.05 -5.29 -4.39
N VAL A 78 0.65 -4.61 -3.48
CA VAL A 78 0.52 -4.87 -2.04
C VAL A 78 -0.56 -3.97 -1.47
N SER A 79 -1.37 -4.50 -0.56
CA SER A 79 -2.25 -3.69 0.29
C SER A 79 -1.98 -3.99 1.76
N MET A 80 -1.79 -2.95 2.56
CA MET A 80 -1.50 -3.05 3.99
C MET A 80 -2.09 -1.85 4.74
N HIS A 81 -2.22 -1.91 6.06
CA HIS A 81 -2.86 -0.81 6.80
C HIS A 81 -1.91 0.35 7.07
N HIS A 82 -0.74 0.05 7.66
CA HIS A 82 0.26 1.05 8.05
C HIS A 82 1.20 1.35 6.89
N SER A 83 1.32 2.61 6.46
CA SER A 83 2.21 2.96 5.37
C SER A 83 3.69 2.90 5.79
N PRO A 84 4.59 2.36 4.94
CA PRO A 84 6.02 2.53 5.14
C PRO A 84 6.49 3.92 4.71
N TYR A 85 5.83 4.60 3.78
CA TYR A 85 6.31 5.84 3.14
C TYR A 85 5.23 6.91 2.98
N ASP A 86 4.27 7.01 3.92
CA ASP A 86 3.41 8.20 4.02
C ASP A 86 4.24 9.47 4.34
N ALA A 87 3.59 10.63 4.27
CA ALA A 87 4.25 11.93 4.43
C ALA A 87 4.99 12.10 5.77
N ASN A 88 4.55 11.46 6.85
CA ASN A 88 5.17 11.54 8.17
C ASN A 88 5.78 10.22 8.67
N ALA A 89 5.77 9.16 7.85
CA ALA A 89 6.36 7.85 8.09
C ALA A 89 7.76 7.89 8.72
N ALA A 90 8.60 8.84 8.30
CA ALA A 90 9.97 8.97 8.78
C ALA A 90 10.06 9.28 10.29
N LYS A 91 8.98 9.71 10.93
CA LYS A 91 8.91 9.94 12.39
C LYS A 91 8.58 8.66 13.14
N TYR A 92 7.70 7.84 12.58
CA TYR A 92 7.12 6.71 13.27
C TYR A 92 8.10 5.52 13.32
N PHE A 93 8.29 4.98 14.53
CA PHE A 93 9.16 3.83 14.75
C PHE A 93 8.66 2.57 14.01
N THR A 94 7.35 2.38 13.96
CA THR A 94 6.67 1.28 13.25
C THR A 94 6.95 1.32 11.75
N SER A 95 6.88 2.49 11.12
CA SER A 95 7.21 2.67 9.71
C SER A 95 8.70 2.39 9.45
N LYS A 96 9.61 2.83 10.33
CA LYS A 96 11.04 2.49 10.24
C LYS A 96 11.31 0.98 10.28
N ILE A 97 10.62 0.24 11.16
CA ILE A 97 10.72 -1.22 11.20
C ILE A 97 10.21 -1.82 9.88
N THR A 98 9.05 -1.38 9.40
CA THR A 98 8.46 -1.87 8.14
C THR A 98 9.41 -1.64 6.95
N ARG A 99 10.01 -0.45 6.86
CA ARG A 99 11.04 -0.10 5.85
C ARG A 99 12.28 -1.00 5.94
N ALA A 100 12.66 -1.43 7.15
CA ALA A 100 13.84 -2.28 7.34
C ALA A 100 13.56 -3.78 7.13
N THR A 101 12.30 -4.21 7.22
CA THR A 101 11.97 -5.64 7.37
C THR A 101 10.96 -6.19 6.37
N ILE A 102 10.12 -5.36 5.77
CA ILE A 102 9.07 -5.79 4.83
C ILE A 102 9.36 -5.25 3.43
N THR A 103 9.68 -3.97 3.30
CA THR A 103 9.91 -3.35 1.97
C THR A 103 11.11 -3.92 1.20
N PRO A 104 12.17 -4.52 1.83
CA PRO A 104 13.18 -5.26 1.06
C PRO A 104 12.61 -6.42 0.26
N PHE A 105 11.49 -7.02 0.69
CA PHE A 105 10.80 -8.04 -0.10
C PHE A 105 10.00 -7.43 -1.25
N PHE A 106 9.59 -6.17 -1.15
CA PHE A 106 8.95 -5.48 -2.25
C PHE A 106 9.95 -5.26 -3.39
N ASP A 107 11.18 -4.89 -3.02
CA ASP A 107 12.32 -4.81 -3.94
C ASP A 107 12.69 -6.18 -4.53
N GLU A 108 12.73 -7.23 -3.69
CA GLU A 108 13.09 -8.60 -4.09
C GLU A 108 12.09 -9.18 -5.11
N PHE A 109 10.79 -9.01 -4.86
CA PHE A 109 9.73 -9.63 -5.65
C PHE A 109 9.15 -8.72 -6.74
N GLY A 110 9.64 -7.48 -6.85
CA GLY A 110 9.23 -6.52 -7.88
C GLY A 110 7.77 -6.08 -7.71
N ILE A 111 7.42 -5.58 -6.53
CA ILE A 111 6.11 -4.99 -6.26
C ILE A 111 6.03 -3.61 -6.92
N ASP A 112 4.94 -3.35 -7.65
CA ASP A 112 4.78 -2.12 -8.42
C ASP A 112 4.16 -1.00 -7.58
N LEU A 113 3.13 -1.37 -6.81
CA LEU A 113 2.30 -0.44 -6.06
C LEU A 113 2.03 -1.01 -4.67
N CYS A 114 2.20 -0.18 -3.65
CA CYS A 114 1.74 -0.45 -2.29
C CYS A 114 0.64 0.54 -1.93
N LEU A 115 -0.54 0.02 -1.59
CA LEU A 115 -1.69 0.77 -1.13
C LEU A 115 -1.81 0.68 0.39
N SER A 116 -1.96 1.82 1.05
CA SER A 116 -2.12 1.92 2.50
C SER A 116 -3.20 2.90 2.96
N GLY A 117 -3.42 2.98 4.27
CA GLY A 117 -4.32 3.94 4.91
C GLY A 117 -3.76 4.38 6.26
N HIS A 118 -4.54 4.24 7.34
CA HIS A 118 -4.19 4.55 8.73
C HIS A 118 -4.02 6.03 9.08
N ASP A 119 -3.26 6.80 8.30
CA ASP A 119 -2.80 8.14 8.70
C ASP A 119 -3.84 9.26 8.54
N HIS A 120 -4.94 8.97 7.83
CA HIS A 120 -6.06 9.87 7.59
C HIS A 120 -5.68 11.19 6.92
N TYR A 121 -4.75 11.15 5.97
CA TYR A 121 -4.51 12.16 4.94
C TYR A 121 -4.03 11.43 3.68
N TYR A 122 -4.20 12.03 2.51
CA TYR A 122 -3.64 11.46 1.29
C TYR A 122 -2.13 11.69 1.25
N SER A 123 -1.37 10.67 0.87
CA SER A 123 0.02 10.86 0.48
C SER A 123 0.46 9.89 -0.60
N ARG A 124 1.44 10.32 -1.40
CA ARG A 124 2.05 9.53 -2.45
C ARG A 124 3.55 9.75 -2.43
N SER A 125 4.31 8.66 -2.52
CA SER A 125 5.76 8.72 -2.62
C SER A 125 6.25 8.97 -4.05
N TYR A 126 7.52 9.34 -4.18
CA TYR A 126 8.30 9.02 -5.37
C TYR A 126 8.45 7.49 -5.51
N ILE A 127 9.06 7.01 -6.60
CA ILE A 127 9.48 5.60 -6.67
C ILE A 127 10.59 5.36 -5.63
N VAL A 128 10.40 4.34 -4.79
CA VAL A 128 11.35 3.99 -3.73
C VAL A 128 11.88 2.58 -3.95
N LYS A 129 13.20 2.43 -3.83
CA LYS A 129 13.91 1.15 -3.83
C LYS A 129 15.05 1.18 -2.82
N ASN A 130 15.30 0.09 -2.10
CA ASN A 130 16.34 0.01 -1.07
C ASN A 130 16.27 1.17 -0.07
N ASN A 131 15.04 1.53 0.32
CA ASN A 131 14.74 2.64 1.23
C ASN A 131 15.29 4.02 0.78
N LYS A 132 15.35 4.25 -0.53
CA LYS A 132 15.76 5.52 -1.14
C LYS A 132 14.88 5.86 -2.34
N VAL A 133 14.66 7.15 -2.56
CA VAL A 133 14.08 7.65 -3.81
C VAL A 133 15.01 7.27 -4.97
N THR A 134 14.45 6.72 -6.03
CA THR A 134 15.19 6.37 -7.25
C THR A 134 15.41 7.59 -8.14
N ASP A 135 16.18 7.42 -9.21
CA ASP A 135 16.34 8.40 -10.29
C ASP A 135 15.23 8.32 -11.35
N ASP A 136 14.12 7.61 -11.08
CA ASP A 136 13.00 7.49 -11.99
C ASP A 136 12.31 8.85 -12.18
N VAL A 137 12.11 9.24 -13.44
CA VAL A 137 11.56 10.56 -13.79
C VAL A 137 10.06 10.47 -14.00
N LEU A 138 9.32 11.32 -13.29
CA LEU A 138 7.89 11.48 -13.50
C LEU A 138 7.66 12.37 -14.73
N HIS A 139 6.97 11.87 -15.75
CA HIS A 139 6.58 12.64 -16.93
C HIS A 139 5.08 12.54 -17.16
N ASN A 140 4.37 13.67 -17.18
CA ASN A 140 2.91 13.73 -17.33
C ASN A 140 2.19 12.72 -16.39
N ASN A 141 2.52 12.81 -15.09
CA ASN A 141 1.97 11.94 -14.04
C ASN A 141 2.16 10.43 -14.30
N THR A 142 3.19 10.05 -15.06
CA THR A 142 3.45 8.66 -15.42
C THR A 142 4.93 8.32 -15.23
N TYR A 143 5.19 7.26 -14.47
CA TYR A 143 6.47 6.56 -14.46
C TYR A 143 6.47 5.46 -15.52
N THR A 144 7.59 5.30 -16.23
CA THR A 144 7.78 4.23 -17.23
C THR A 144 8.86 3.29 -16.73
N ASP A 145 8.52 2.01 -16.59
CA ASP A 145 9.42 0.95 -16.10
C ASP A 145 10.18 1.32 -14.82
N PRO A 146 9.49 1.80 -13.76
CA PRO A 146 10.14 2.27 -12.56
C PRO A 146 10.99 1.17 -11.90
N LYS A 147 12.12 1.55 -11.32
CA LYS A 147 13.08 0.60 -10.75
C LYS A 147 12.64 0.03 -9.39
N GLY A 148 11.64 0.64 -8.75
CA GLY A 148 11.15 0.29 -7.41
C GLY A 148 9.63 0.40 -7.30
N THR A 149 9.15 0.53 -6.07
CA THR A 149 7.72 0.53 -5.73
C THR A 149 7.20 1.95 -5.56
N LEU A 150 5.99 2.22 -6.05
CA LEU A 150 5.21 3.41 -5.73
C LEU A 150 4.36 3.14 -4.48
N TYR A 151 4.30 4.08 -3.53
CA TYR A 151 3.49 3.98 -2.32
C TYR A 151 2.41 5.05 -2.33
N VAL A 152 1.16 4.64 -2.11
CA VAL A 152 0.00 5.52 -2.04
C VAL A 152 -0.75 5.23 -0.75
N SER A 153 -0.80 6.21 0.15
CA SER A 153 -1.63 6.16 1.35
C SER A 153 -2.91 6.95 1.11
N ALA A 154 -4.05 6.27 1.23
CA ALA A 154 -5.37 6.88 1.06
C ALA A 154 -5.74 7.77 2.26
N ASN A 155 -6.54 8.81 1.99
CA ASN A 155 -7.15 9.64 3.05
C ASN A 155 -8.29 8.88 3.76
N SER A 156 -8.86 9.50 4.79
CA SER A 156 -10.06 9.03 5.49
C SER A 156 -11.23 8.87 4.53
N SER A 157 -11.84 7.69 4.51
CA SER A 157 -13.09 7.41 3.78
C SER A 157 -14.32 7.46 4.70
N SER A 158 -14.10 7.48 6.02
CA SER A 158 -15.17 7.46 7.03
C SER A 158 -15.72 8.85 7.37
N GLY A 159 -15.04 9.90 6.92
CA GLY A 159 -15.38 11.26 7.28
C GLY A 159 -14.97 11.68 8.68
N SER A 160 -13.99 11.01 9.27
CA SER A 160 -13.51 11.27 10.63
C SER A 160 -11.98 11.32 10.70
N ASN A 161 -11.50 11.93 11.79
CA ASN A 161 -10.08 11.94 12.20
C ASN A 161 -9.12 12.53 11.16
N TYR A 162 -9.48 13.66 10.54
CA TYR A 162 -8.64 14.41 9.59
C TYR A 162 -7.46 15.10 10.28
N ASN A 163 -6.58 14.29 10.85
CA ASN A 163 -5.34 14.80 11.37
C ASN A 163 -4.51 15.23 10.16
N GLY A 164 -4.18 16.52 10.10
CA GLY A 164 -3.19 17.01 9.13
C GLY A 164 -1.82 16.37 9.38
N ILE A 165 -0.82 16.82 8.62
CA ILE A 165 0.56 16.38 8.82
C ILE A 165 1.35 17.41 9.62
N ASP A 166 2.42 16.98 10.27
CA ASP A 166 3.49 17.92 10.66
C ASP A 166 4.38 18.18 9.43
N THR A 167 4.16 19.36 8.86
CA THR A 167 4.75 19.87 7.62
C THR A 167 6.23 20.22 7.74
N GLU A 168 6.78 20.35 8.95
CA GLU A 168 8.20 20.66 9.16
C GLU A 168 9.08 19.42 8.96
N ASN A 169 8.48 18.24 8.99
CA ASN A 169 9.17 16.96 9.03
C ASN A 169 8.56 15.96 8.04
N VAL A 170 8.27 16.42 6.82
CA VAL A 170 7.84 15.56 5.73
C VAL A 170 8.99 14.65 5.30
N GLY A 171 8.73 13.35 5.16
CA GLY A 171 9.74 12.39 4.73
C GLY A 171 10.23 12.70 3.30
N PRO A 172 11.53 12.49 3.00
CA PRO A 172 12.10 12.81 1.69
C PRO A 172 11.53 11.93 0.56
N GLU A 173 10.88 10.82 0.89
CA GLU A 173 10.22 9.96 -0.10
C GLU A 173 8.84 10.48 -0.52
N CYS A 174 8.22 11.38 0.24
CA CYS A 174 6.91 11.93 -0.07
C CYS A 174 7.00 12.91 -1.24
N ASP A 175 6.21 12.68 -2.28
CA ASP A 175 6.08 13.58 -3.44
C ASP A 175 4.87 14.51 -3.27
N VAL A 176 3.72 13.91 -2.94
CA VAL A 176 2.45 14.64 -2.76
C VAL A 176 1.82 14.25 -1.44
N TRP A 177 1.24 15.22 -0.75
CA TRP A 177 0.32 14.99 0.36
C TRP A 177 -0.87 15.96 0.26
N PHE A 178 -2.02 15.57 0.82
CA PHE A 178 -3.23 16.37 0.77
C PHE A 178 -4.16 16.06 1.95
N GLN A 179 -4.78 17.11 2.51
CA GLN A 179 -5.87 17.03 3.48
C GLN A 179 -6.79 18.23 3.32
N SER A 180 -8.10 17.99 3.28
CA SER A 180 -9.16 18.99 3.10
C SER A 180 -10.33 18.85 4.07
N ASP A 181 -10.25 17.92 5.02
CA ASP A 181 -11.36 17.52 5.91
C ASP A 181 -12.59 16.96 5.14
N THR A 182 -12.38 16.54 3.89
CA THR A 182 -13.36 15.84 3.06
C THR A 182 -12.96 14.37 2.90
N PRO A 183 -13.90 13.41 2.94
CA PRO A 183 -13.56 12.03 2.69
C PRO A 183 -13.08 11.84 1.25
N CYS A 184 -12.07 11.00 1.05
CA CYS A 184 -11.59 10.66 -0.29
C CYS A 184 -11.84 9.19 -0.66
N TYR A 185 -11.84 8.92 -1.95
CA TYR A 185 -11.77 7.58 -2.51
C TYR A 185 -10.80 7.54 -3.69
N SER A 186 -10.26 6.37 -4.00
CA SER A 186 -9.35 6.18 -5.13
C SER A 186 -9.89 5.14 -6.09
N ILE A 187 -9.68 5.38 -7.39
CA ILE A 187 -9.94 4.42 -8.46
C ILE A 187 -8.59 3.96 -9.00
N MET A 188 -8.37 2.64 -9.00
CA MET A 188 -7.24 2.02 -9.70
C MET A 188 -7.74 1.42 -11.01
N ASP A 189 -7.33 2.01 -12.12
CA ASP A 189 -7.61 1.53 -13.47
C ASP A 189 -6.38 0.87 -14.08
N VAL A 190 -6.57 -0.26 -14.78
CA VAL A 190 -5.49 -0.94 -15.50
C VAL A 190 -5.94 -1.18 -16.93
N LYS A 191 -5.33 -0.47 -17.87
CA LYS A 191 -5.69 -0.49 -19.28
C LYS A 191 -4.44 -0.32 -20.15
N ASP A 192 -4.35 -1.09 -21.23
CA ASP A 192 -3.29 -0.96 -22.25
C ASP A 192 -1.85 -0.98 -21.70
N GLY A 193 -1.61 -1.75 -20.63
CA GLY A 193 -0.29 -1.81 -19.97
C GLY A 193 0.07 -0.60 -19.10
N LYS A 194 -0.92 0.25 -18.80
CA LYS A 194 -0.85 1.36 -17.86
C LYS A 194 -1.71 1.06 -16.64
N LEU A 195 -1.12 1.16 -15.45
CA LEU A 195 -1.84 1.21 -14.17
C LEU A 195 -1.94 2.67 -13.76
N THR A 196 -3.15 3.15 -13.48
CA THR A 196 -3.42 4.51 -13.02
C THR A 196 -4.19 4.47 -11.71
N VAL A 197 -3.76 5.27 -10.74
CA VAL A 197 -4.50 5.54 -9.51
C VAL A 197 -4.91 7.01 -9.54
N THR A 198 -6.21 7.26 -9.46
CA THR A 198 -6.75 8.62 -9.28
C THR A 198 -7.51 8.70 -7.98
N THR A 199 -7.19 9.69 -7.16
CA THR A 199 -7.85 9.97 -5.89
C THR A 199 -8.77 11.17 -6.05
N TYR A 200 -9.96 11.07 -5.46
CA TYR A 200 -11.02 12.07 -5.54
C TYR A 200 -11.53 12.43 -4.15
N GLU A 201 -11.97 13.68 -3.97
CA GLU A 201 -12.82 14.07 -2.85
C GLU A 201 -14.28 13.62 -3.10
N THR A 202 -14.94 13.05 -2.10
CA THR A 202 -16.33 12.55 -2.21
C THR A 202 -17.37 13.66 -2.39
N GLY A 203 -17.08 14.90 -1.99
CA GLY A 203 -18.06 15.99 -2.00
C GLY A 203 -18.43 16.48 -3.40
N ASN A 204 -17.45 16.54 -4.30
CA ASN A 204 -17.58 17.11 -5.64
C ASN A 204 -16.88 16.29 -6.74
N ASN A 205 -16.19 15.21 -6.38
CA ASN A 205 -15.33 14.42 -7.26
C ASN A 205 -14.15 15.24 -7.84
N ASP A 206 -13.69 16.26 -7.12
CA ASP A 206 -12.45 16.95 -7.48
C ASP A 206 -11.27 15.99 -7.37
N VAL A 207 -10.38 16.06 -8.36
CA VAL A 207 -9.17 15.24 -8.42
C VAL A 207 -8.16 15.78 -7.42
N VAL A 208 -7.83 14.96 -6.43
CA VAL A 208 -6.74 15.22 -5.47
C VAL A 208 -5.39 14.96 -6.12
N ASP A 209 -5.26 13.80 -6.77
CA ASP A 209 -4.02 13.39 -7.43
C ASP A 209 -4.31 12.31 -8.47
N THR A 210 -3.46 12.22 -9.49
CA THR A 210 -3.45 11.13 -10.46
C THR A 210 -2.02 10.72 -10.70
N ILE A 211 -1.74 9.43 -10.57
CA ILE A 211 -0.42 8.84 -10.83
C ILE A 211 -0.55 7.59 -11.67
N SER A 212 0.42 7.33 -12.53
CA SER A 212 0.44 6.14 -13.37
C SER A 212 1.80 5.46 -13.42
N ILE A 213 1.77 4.16 -13.67
CA ILE A 213 2.93 3.34 -14.01
C ILE A 213 2.64 2.68 -15.36
N VAL A 214 3.62 2.67 -16.25
CA VAL A 214 3.61 1.87 -17.49
C VAL A 214 4.73 0.85 -17.42
N LYS A 215 4.45 -0.38 -17.84
CA LYS A 215 5.47 -1.42 -18.08
C LYS A 215 5.60 -1.68 -19.58
N LYS A 216 6.81 -1.62 -20.13
CA LYS A 216 7.14 -1.93 -21.53
C LYS A 216 7.65 -3.35 -21.68
#